data_AF-A0A0D2C068-F1
#
_entry.id   AF-A0A0D2C068-F1
#
_cell.length_a   1.000
_cell.length_b   1.000
_cell.length_c   1.000
_cell.angle_alpha   90.00
_cell.angle_beta   90.00
_cell.angle_gamma   90.00
#
_symmetry.space_group_name_H-M   'P 1'
#
loop_
_entity.id
_entity.type
_entity.pdbx_description
1 polymer ?
#
loop_
_entity_poly.entity_id
_entity_poly.type
_entity_poly.pdbx_seq_one_letter_code
_entity_poly.pdbx_strand_id
1 'polypeptide(L)'
;MAASSRSAVLRSAQLLSSSRSFATTSPTQSLRLLRPAPSSFLQPRQLLVPSWANASSSRYAAFSTTSKRDILPPGPQVIQGGVNDPAPVPKPDPLHGSYHWTFERLLSAGLVPLTMVPFASGSVSPTLDAVLIFGIIVHSHIGFQSMVIDYIPINKHPTMRKAFMWALNLATLIVGIGFYEFETNDVGVTEAVKRLWHAGENDATIGKADLSGLGHDGKLKHLK
;
A
#
# COMPACT_ATOMS: atom_id res chain seq x y z
N MET A 1 18.84 20.81 -24.93
CA MET A 1 18.90 21.96 -24.00
C MET A 1 17.63 21.89 -23.16
N ALA A 2 17.57 21.65 -21.86
CA ALA A 2 18.53 21.66 -20.76
C ALA A 2 18.15 20.60 -19.70
N ALA A 3 19.16 20.12 -18.97
CA ALA A 3 19.05 19.38 -17.70
C ALA A 3 18.51 20.32 -16.59
N SER A 4 17.95 19.91 -15.45
CA SER A 4 18.50 19.11 -14.34
C SER A 4 17.35 18.99 -13.33
N SER A 5 17.18 17.90 -12.58
CA SER A 5 17.74 17.81 -11.23
C SER A 5 17.50 16.41 -10.69
N ARG A 6 18.59 15.70 -10.36
CA ARG A 6 18.58 14.42 -9.65
C ARG A 6 18.97 14.70 -8.20
N SER A 7 18.11 14.38 -7.24
CA SER A 7 18.48 14.38 -5.82
C SER A 7 19.05 13.02 -5.46
N ALA A 8 20.37 12.98 -5.26
CA ALA A 8 21.09 11.85 -4.69
C ALA A 8 20.98 11.93 -3.16
N VAL A 9 20.42 10.88 -2.52
CA VAL A 9 20.56 10.66 -1.09
C VAL A 9 21.37 9.39 -0.90
N LEU A 10 22.66 9.60 -0.62
CA LEU A 10 23.58 8.58 -0.15
C LEU A 10 23.19 8.21 1.28
N ARG A 11 22.82 6.94 1.52
CA ARG A 11 22.87 6.34 2.86
C ARG A 11 23.92 5.24 2.86
N SER A 12 25.05 5.62 3.42
CA SER A 12 26.13 4.77 3.91
C SER A 12 25.63 3.95 5.10
N ALA A 13 25.77 2.62 5.02
CA ALA A 13 25.72 1.73 6.17
C ALA A 13 26.56 0.48 5.89
N GLN A 14 27.86 0.64 6.17
CA GLN A 14 28.78 -0.32 6.78
C GLN A 14 28.53 -1.82 6.52
N LEU A 15 29.31 -2.37 5.58
CA LEU A 15 29.53 -3.80 5.40
C LEU A 15 30.24 -4.36 6.64
N LEU A 16 29.61 -5.31 7.35
CA LEU A 16 30.29 -6.14 8.33
C LEU A 16 31.25 -7.10 7.58
N SER A 17 32.54 -6.81 7.70
CA SER A 17 33.63 -7.66 7.21
C SER A 17 33.59 -9.02 7.89
N SER A 18 33.29 -10.07 7.10
CA SER A 18 33.52 -11.46 7.50
C SER A 18 35.01 -11.78 7.41
N SER A 19 35.68 -11.87 8.57
CA SER A 19 37.03 -12.41 8.66
C SER A 19 36.99 -13.92 8.42
N ARG A 20 37.23 -14.35 7.18
CA ARG A 20 37.57 -15.74 6.85
C ARG A 20 39.09 -15.88 6.85
N SER A 21 39.65 -16.39 7.94
CA SER A 21 41.05 -16.81 7.98
C SER A 21 41.16 -18.20 7.36
N PHE A 22 41.56 -18.27 6.09
CA PHE A 22 42.11 -19.47 5.47
C PHE A 22 43.58 -19.59 5.90
N ALA A 23 43.96 -20.72 6.50
CA ALA A 23 45.35 -21.09 6.75
C ALA A 23 45.63 -22.45 6.12
N THR A 24 46.08 -22.42 4.87
CA THR A 24 46.99 -23.38 4.23
C THR A 24 48.37 -22.71 4.29
N THR A 25 49.50 -23.31 4.67
CA THR A 25 50.19 -24.43 4.04
C THR A 25 51.47 -24.68 4.87
N SER A 26 51.85 -25.94 5.12
CA SER A 26 53.24 -26.36 5.44
C SER A 26 53.94 -26.71 4.10
N PRO A 27 55.27 -26.57 3.90
CA PRO A 27 56.36 -27.22 4.65
C PRO A 27 57.52 -26.21 4.94
N THR A 28 58.61 -26.46 5.68
CA THR A 28 59.69 -27.44 5.47
C THR A 28 60.61 -27.44 6.70
N GLN A 29 61.28 -28.58 6.91
CA GLN A 29 62.18 -28.94 8.02
C GLN A 29 63.43 -28.06 8.20
N SER A 30 63.94 -28.03 9.44
CA SER A 30 65.37 -28.10 9.72
C SER A 30 65.65 -28.86 11.02
N LEU A 31 66.64 -29.75 10.92
CA LEU A 31 67.09 -30.77 11.88
C LEU A 31 67.65 -30.18 13.18
N ARG A 32 67.34 -30.79 14.34
CA ARG A 32 68.15 -30.66 15.55
C ARG A 32 68.10 -31.91 16.44
N LEU A 33 69.28 -32.20 16.98
CA LEU A 33 69.78 -33.47 17.50
C LEU A 33 69.20 -33.93 18.85
N LEU A 34 69.39 -35.23 19.10
CA LEU A 34 68.95 -36.06 20.22
C LEU A 34 69.30 -35.52 21.62
N ARG A 35 68.37 -35.72 22.57
CA ARG A 35 68.65 -35.85 24.02
C ARG A 35 67.61 -36.77 24.68
N PRO A 36 67.99 -37.82 25.43
CA PRO A 36 67.04 -38.66 26.14
C PRO A 36 66.94 -38.34 27.65
N ALA A 37 65.84 -38.84 28.23
CA ALA A 37 65.49 -39.06 29.65
C ALA A 37 64.76 -37.92 30.40
N PRO A 38 63.96 -38.22 31.47
CA PRO A 38 63.28 -39.47 31.84
C PRO A 38 61.75 -39.32 32.01
N SER A 39 61.07 -40.46 32.07
CA SER A 39 59.64 -40.64 32.34
C SER A 39 59.24 -40.09 33.71
N SER A 40 58.34 -39.10 33.73
CA SER A 40 57.58 -38.70 34.90
C SER A 40 56.09 -38.70 34.56
N PHE A 41 55.36 -39.57 35.25
CA PHE A 41 53.91 -39.66 35.23
C PHE A 41 53.32 -38.37 35.80
N LEU A 42 52.60 -37.60 34.97
CA LEU A 42 51.74 -36.52 35.42
C LEU A 42 50.39 -36.60 34.70
N GLN A 43 49.39 -36.98 35.51
CA GLN A 43 47.94 -36.81 35.44
C GLN A 43 47.29 -36.30 34.13
N PRO A 44 46.22 -36.96 33.63
CA PRO A 44 45.41 -36.41 32.56
C PRO A 44 44.59 -35.23 33.10
N ARG A 45 44.96 -34.01 32.68
CA ARG A 45 44.15 -32.81 32.87
C ARG A 45 42.86 -32.97 32.06
N GLN A 46 41.76 -33.28 32.73
CA GLN A 46 40.44 -33.34 32.09
C GLN A 46 40.10 -31.97 31.53
N LEU A 47 40.15 -31.84 30.20
CA LEU A 47 39.64 -30.69 29.49
C LEU A 47 38.11 -30.76 29.54
N LEU A 48 37.51 -30.00 30.46
CA LEU A 48 36.09 -29.68 30.41
C LEU A 48 35.81 -28.97 29.09
N VAL A 49 35.31 -29.73 28.12
CA VAL A 49 34.70 -29.18 26.91
C VAL A 49 33.46 -28.43 27.38
N PRO A 50 33.35 -27.09 27.20
CA PRO A 50 32.08 -26.43 27.40
C PRO A 50 31.15 -26.99 26.34
N SER A 51 30.24 -27.86 26.76
CA SER A 51 29.08 -28.20 25.97
C SER A 51 28.32 -26.89 25.79
N TRP A 52 28.51 -26.24 24.65
CA TRP A 52 27.46 -25.41 24.08
C TRP A 52 26.33 -26.36 23.71
N ALA A 53 25.64 -26.88 24.73
CA ALA A 53 24.24 -27.20 24.60
C ALA A 53 23.64 -25.93 24.00
N ASN A 54 23.23 -26.00 22.74
CA ASN A 54 22.40 -25.00 22.11
C ASN A 54 21.10 -24.97 22.90
N ALA A 55 21.15 -24.29 24.05
CA ALA A 55 20.01 -23.69 24.66
C ALA A 55 19.46 -22.79 23.57
N SER A 56 18.45 -23.31 22.87
CA SER A 56 17.45 -22.51 22.19
C SER A 56 16.75 -21.69 23.27
N SER A 57 17.50 -20.74 23.85
CA SER A 57 16.96 -19.67 24.65
C SER A 57 16.33 -18.77 23.62
N SER A 58 15.10 -19.13 23.24
CA SER A 58 14.21 -18.22 22.58
C SER A 58 14.13 -17.00 23.49
N ARG A 59 14.85 -15.96 23.11
CA ARG A 59 14.76 -14.63 23.71
C ARG A 59 13.43 -14.04 23.27
N TYR A 60 12.35 -14.57 23.84
CA TYR A 60 11.04 -13.95 23.77
C TYR A 60 11.16 -12.62 24.52
N ALA A 61 10.94 -11.51 23.81
CA ALA A 61 10.87 -10.20 24.42
C ALA A 61 9.76 -10.20 25.48
N ALA A 62 10.10 -9.86 26.73
CA ALA A 62 9.22 -10.03 27.90
C ALA A 62 7.98 -9.11 27.94
N PHE A 63 7.70 -8.34 26.88
CA PHE A 63 6.59 -7.36 26.88
C PHE A 63 5.76 -7.35 25.59
N SER A 64 5.64 -8.47 24.88
CA SER A 64 4.61 -8.62 23.86
C SER A 64 3.39 -9.33 24.45
N THR A 65 2.42 -8.55 24.93
CA THR A 65 1.12 -9.07 25.43
C THR A 65 0.17 -9.46 24.29
N THR A 66 0.53 -9.17 23.03
CA THR A 66 -0.28 -9.55 21.88
C THR A 66 -0.13 -11.05 21.61
N SER A 67 -1.24 -11.78 21.64
CA SER A 67 -1.26 -13.19 21.27
C SER A 67 -0.85 -13.34 19.80
N LYS A 68 0.12 -14.22 19.51
CA LYS A 68 0.56 -14.51 18.15
C LYS A 68 -0.61 -15.15 17.40
N ARG A 69 -1.29 -14.36 16.56
CA ARG A 69 -2.30 -14.87 15.62
C ARG A 69 -1.63 -15.10 14.27
N ASP A 70 -1.41 -16.37 13.89
CA ASP A 70 -0.99 -16.74 12.53
C ASP A 70 -2.17 -16.64 11.56
N ILE A 71 -2.68 -15.42 11.37
CA ILE A 71 -3.67 -15.11 10.34
C ILE A 71 -2.91 -15.09 9.01
N LEU A 72 -3.01 -16.18 8.25
CA LEU A 72 -2.29 -16.46 6.99
C LEU A 72 -0.85 -16.95 7.19
N PRO A 73 -0.65 -18.23 7.58
CA PRO A 73 0.70 -18.80 7.62
C PRO A 73 1.40 -18.65 6.25
N PRO A 74 2.74 -18.49 6.24
CA PRO A 74 3.49 -18.48 5.00
C PRO A 74 3.21 -19.77 4.23
N GLY A 75 2.99 -19.66 2.92
CA GLY A 75 2.79 -20.84 2.09
C GLY A 75 4.05 -21.71 2.04
N PRO A 76 3.97 -22.93 1.48
CA PRO A 76 5.14 -23.77 1.28
C PRO A 76 6.23 -23.00 0.54
N GLN A 77 7.43 -22.94 1.12
CA GLN A 77 8.56 -22.27 0.49
C GLN A 77 9.20 -23.20 -0.54
N VAL A 78 8.66 -23.15 -1.76
CA VAL A 78 9.15 -23.96 -2.90
C VAL A 78 10.15 -23.12 -3.67
N ILE A 79 11.40 -23.61 -3.77
CA ILE A 79 12.40 -23.04 -4.67
C ILE A 79 12.00 -23.43 -6.09
N GLN A 80 11.66 -22.44 -6.90
CA GLN A 80 11.40 -22.62 -8.33
C GLN A 80 12.75 -22.56 -9.05
N GLY A 81 13.25 -23.70 -9.54
CA GLY A 81 14.57 -23.84 -10.17
C GLY A 81 15.65 -24.45 -9.26
N GLY A 82 16.84 -24.67 -9.80
CA GLY A 82 18.04 -25.14 -9.09
C GLY A 82 18.88 -24.00 -8.50
N VAL A 83 19.90 -24.37 -7.71
CA VAL A 83 20.81 -23.42 -7.03
C VAL A 83 21.56 -22.52 -8.03
N ASN A 84 21.80 -23.02 -9.24
CA ASN A 84 22.53 -22.32 -10.29
C ASN A 84 21.62 -21.73 -11.38
N ASP A 85 20.30 -21.87 -11.25
CA ASP A 85 19.37 -21.32 -12.24
C ASP A 85 19.11 -19.84 -11.93
N PRO A 86 19.24 -18.94 -12.91
CA PRO A 86 18.90 -17.54 -12.71
C PRO A 86 17.41 -17.41 -12.41
N ALA A 87 17.05 -16.51 -11.49
CA ALA A 87 15.65 -16.20 -11.21
C ALA A 87 14.95 -15.76 -12.53
N PRO A 88 13.74 -16.27 -12.82
CA PRO A 88 13.05 -15.93 -14.04
C PRO A 88 12.72 -14.43 -14.05
N VAL A 89 13.28 -13.70 -15.02
CA VAL A 89 12.95 -12.29 -15.23
C VAL A 89 11.68 -12.23 -16.08
N PRO A 90 10.59 -11.64 -15.58
CA PRO A 90 9.38 -11.50 -16.37
C PRO A 90 9.66 -10.60 -17.57
N LYS A 91 9.02 -10.89 -18.71
CA LYS A 91 9.15 -10.06 -19.91
C LYS A 91 8.65 -8.64 -19.59
N PRO A 92 9.42 -7.58 -19.91
CA PRO A 92 8.98 -6.22 -19.64
C PRO A 92 7.74 -5.90 -20.48
N ASP A 93 6.71 -5.38 -19.81
CA ASP A 93 5.51 -4.85 -20.45
C ASP A 93 5.34 -3.37 -20.04
N PRO A 94 5.56 -2.41 -20.96
CA PRO A 94 5.45 -0.98 -20.65
C PRO A 94 4.01 -0.56 -20.31
N LEU A 95 2.99 -1.31 -20.76
CA LEU A 95 1.59 -1.02 -20.43
C LEU A 95 1.31 -1.26 -18.95
N HIS A 96 1.85 -2.33 -18.37
CA HIS A 96 1.70 -2.66 -16.95
C HIS A 96 2.61 -1.83 -16.03
N GLY A 97 3.71 -1.29 -16.56
CA GLY A 97 4.69 -0.51 -15.80
C GLY A 97 4.58 0.99 -16.05
N SER A 98 5.42 1.47 -16.97
CA SER A 98 5.67 2.91 -17.16
C SER A 98 4.45 3.69 -17.64
N TYR A 99 3.65 3.14 -18.56
CA TYR A 99 2.51 3.86 -19.11
C TYR A 99 1.37 3.96 -18.09
N HIS A 100 1.05 2.87 -17.38
CA HIS A 100 0.07 2.90 -16.31
C HIS A 100 0.45 3.93 -15.23
N TRP A 101 1.70 3.90 -14.76
CA TRP A 101 2.17 4.85 -13.75
C TRP A 101 2.08 6.30 -14.23
N THR A 102 2.54 6.58 -15.46
CA THR A 102 2.52 7.95 -16.00
C THR A 102 1.09 8.46 -16.18
N PHE A 103 0.19 7.60 -16.67
CA PHE A 103 -1.22 7.92 -16.83
C PHE A 103 -1.89 8.23 -15.49
N GLU A 104 -1.68 7.41 -14.47
CA GLU A 104 -2.20 7.68 -13.13
C GLU A 104 -1.74 9.03 -12.58
N ARG A 105 -0.45 9.32 -12.68
CA ARG A 105 0.10 10.58 -12.17
C ARG A 105 -0.45 11.78 -12.94
N LEU A 106 -0.58 11.67 -14.26
CA LEU A 106 -1.16 12.72 -15.09
C LEU A 106 -2.63 12.96 -14.75
N LEU A 107 -3.42 11.89 -14.59
CA LEU A 107 -4.82 11.96 -14.22
C LEU A 107 -5.00 12.61 -12.84
N SER A 108 -4.22 12.19 -11.85
CA SER A 108 -4.24 12.79 -10.50
C SER A 108 -3.83 14.27 -10.53
N ALA A 109 -2.77 14.61 -11.26
CA ALA A 109 -2.33 16.00 -11.39
C ALA A 109 -3.38 16.88 -12.10
N GLY A 110 -4.08 16.33 -13.10
CA GLY A 110 -5.16 17.02 -13.82
C GLY A 110 -6.42 17.21 -12.98
N LEU A 111 -6.73 16.28 -12.06
CA LEU A 111 -7.87 16.41 -11.15
C LEU A 111 -7.72 17.55 -10.14
N VAL A 112 -6.49 17.88 -9.74
CA VAL A 112 -6.24 18.97 -8.76
C VAL A 112 -6.84 20.31 -9.21
N PRO A 113 -6.50 20.87 -10.40
CA PRO A 113 -7.13 22.11 -10.86
C PRO A 113 -8.62 21.93 -11.18
N LEU A 114 -9.02 20.76 -11.69
CA LEU A 114 -10.40 20.48 -12.08
C LEU A 114 -11.37 20.53 -10.89
N THR A 115 -10.93 20.04 -9.73
CA THR A 115 -11.71 20.12 -8.47
C THR A 115 -11.80 21.54 -7.91
N MET A 116 -10.89 22.44 -8.27
CA MET A 116 -10.90 23.84 -7.83
C MET A 116 -11.81 24.75 -8.67
N VAL A 117 -12.09 24.35 -9.92
CA VAL A 117 -12.86 25.19 -10.86
C VAL A 117 -14.28 25.51 -10.38
N PRO A 118 -15.08 24.57 -9.83
CA PRO A 118 -16.41 24.87 -9.29
C PRO A 118 -16.39 25.96 -8.22
N PHE A 119 -15.35 25.99 -7.38
CA PHE A 119 -15.20 26.97 -6.31
C PHE A 119 -14.79 28.36 -6.83
N ALA A 120 -13.97 28.41 -7.88
CA ALA A 120 -13.55 29.67 -8.49
C ALA A 120 -14.64 30.30 -9.38
N SER A 121 -15.43 29.47 -10.06
CA SER A 121 -16.44 29.91 -11.03
C SER A 121 -17.80 30.23 -10.40
N GLY A 122 -18.14 29.62 -9.25
CA GLY A 122 -19.44 29.77 -8.57
C GLY A 122 -20.62 29.09 -9.29
N SER A 123 -20.43 28.68 -10.55
CA SER A 123 -21.32 27.83 -11.33
C SER A 123 -20.49 26.87 -12.20
N VAL A 124 -21.04 25.70 -12.49
CA VAL A 124 -20.36 24.64 -13.25
C VAL A 124 -21.20 24.34 -14.48
N SER A 125 -20.60 24.32 -15.68
CA SER A 125 -21.31 23.86 -16.87
C SER A 125 -21.44 22.33 -16.85
N PRO A 126 -22.51 21.75 -17.44
CA PRO A 126 -22.68 20.29 -17.47
C PRO A 126 -21.48 19.56 -18.09
N THR A 127 -20.83 20.16 -19.09
CA THR A 127 -19.61 19.60 -19.68
C THR A 127 -18.45 19.54 -18.69
N LEU A 128 -18.29 20.57 -17.86
CA LEU A 128 -17.21 20.64 -16.88
C LEU A 128 -17.48 19.66 -15.73
N ASP A 129 -18.73 19.61 -15.24
CA ASP A 129 -19.17 18.61 -14.26
C ASP A 129 -18.90 17.20 -14.80
N ALA A 130 -19.28 16.94 -16.05
CA ALA A 130 -19.05 15.66 -16.69
C ALA A 130 -17.56 15.26 -16.77
N VAL A 131 -16.67 16.19 -17.15
CA VAL A 131 -15.23 15.92 -17.20
C VAL A 131 -14.66 15.69 -15.79
N LEU A 132 -15.14 16.44 -14.80
CA LEU A 132 -14.75 16.27 -13.40
C LEU A 132 -15.12 14.90 -12.86
N ILE A 133 -16.40 14.53 -12.97
CA ILE A 133 -16.89 13.27 -12.43
C ILE A 133 -16.32 12.08 -13.22
N PHE A 134 -16.22 12.17 -14.55
CA PHE A 134 -15.57 11.14 -15.35
C PHE A 134 -14.12 10.91 -14.91
N GLY A 135 -13.36 12.00 -14.71
CA GLY A 135 -11.98 11.92 -14.20
C GLY A 135 -11.92 11.23 -12.84
N ILE A 136 -12.85 11.54 -11.93
CA ILE A 136 -12.95 10.93 -10.60
C ILE A 136 -13.27 9.43 -10.71
N ILE A 137 -14.20 9.03 -11.59
CA ILE A 137 -14.56 7.62 -11.81
C ILE A 137 -13.33 6.83 -12.28
N VAL A 138 -12.61 7.34 -13.30
CA VAL A 138 -11.41 6.68 -13.82
C VAL A 138 -10.31 6.60 -12.76
N HIS A 139 -10.05 7.69 -12.03
CA HIS A 139 -9.04 7.71 -10.98
C HIS A 139 -9.36 6.72 -9.85
N SER A 140 -10.63 6.63 -9.46
CA SER A 140 -11.12 5.70 -8.44
C SER A 140 -11.03 4.25 -8.91
N HIS A 141 -11.37 3.96 -10.17
CA HIS A 141 -11.27 2.61 -10.74
C HIS A 141 -9.84 2.07 -10.65
N ILE A 142 -8.85 2.87 -11.07
CA ILE A 142 -7.44 2.47 -11.03
C ILE A 142 -6.94 2.34 -9.59
N GLY A 143 -7.35 3.26 -8.70
CA GLY A 143 -7.03 3.18 -7.27
C GLY A 143 -7.55 1.89 -6.62
N PHE A 144 -8.82 1.55 -6.87
CA PHE A 144 -9.39 0.31 -6.37
C PHE A 144 -8.78 -0.93 -7.01
N GLN A 145 -8.40 -0.87 -8.29
CA GLN A 145 -7.68 -1.96 -8.94
C GLN A 145 -6.35 -2.23 -8.21
N SER A 146 -5.61 -1.19 -7.86
CA SER A 146 -4.37 -1.29 -7.06
C SER A 146 -4.62 -1.88 -5.67
N MET A 147 -5.68 -1.46 -4.98
CA MET A 147 -6.08 -2.06 -3.69
C MET A 147 -6.38 -3.57 -3.81
N VAL A 148 -7.13 -3.97 -4.85
CA VAL A 148 -7.41 -5.39 -5.12
C VAL A 148 -6.11 -6.14 -5.46
N ILE A 149 -5.17 -5.49 -6.16
CA ILE A 149 -3.88 -6.07 -6.50
C ILE A 149 -3.04 -6.40 -5.26
N ASP A 150 -2.97 -5.45 -4.33
CA ASP A 150 -2.09 -5.50 -3.16
C ASP A 150 -2.64 -6.42 -2.06
N TYR A 151 -3.95 -6.41 -1.83
CA TYR A 151 -4.54 -7.13 -0.70
C TYR A 151 -5.02 -8.55 -1.04
N ILE A 152 -5.26 -8.87 -2.31
CA ILE A 152 -5.76 -10.19 -2.73
C ILE A 152 -4.73 -10.87 -3.62
N PRO A 153 -3.76 -11.61 -3.06
CA PRO A 153 -2.65 -12.13 -3.84
C PRO A 153 -3.10 -13.27 -4.77
N ILE A 154 -2.68 -13.20 -6.04
CA ILE A 154 -3.11 -14.13 -7.10
C ILE A 154 -2.66 -15.58 -6.87
N ASN A 155 -1.53 -15.77 -6.20
CA ASN A 155 -0.96 -17.09 -5.91
C ASN A 155 -1.73 -17.84 -4.81
N LYS A 156 -2.36 -17.14 -3.86
CA LYS A 156 -3.15 -17.76 -2.79
C LYS A 156 -4.65 -17.79 -3.10
N HIS A 157 -5.19 -16.72 -3.68
CA HIS A 157 -6.63 -16.54 -3.87
C HIS A 157 -7.02 -16.10 -5.29
N PRO A 158 -6.73 -16.89 -6.34
CA PRO A 158 -6.97 -16.51 -7.73
C PRO A 158 -8.45 -16.32 -8.06
N THR A 159 -9.35 -17.14 -7.49
CA THR A 159 -10.80 -17.03 -7.72
C THR A 159 -11.37 -15.76 -7.10
N MET A 160 -10.98 -15.46 -5.86
CA MET A 160 -11.40 -14.24 -5.17
C MET A 160 -10.89 -13.01 -5.91
N ARG A 161 -9.62 -13.02 -6.33
CA ARG A 161 -9.03 -11.95 -7.14
C ARG A 161 -9.85 -11.69 -8.41
N LYS A 162 -10.22 -12.73 -9.16
CA LYS A 162 -11.05 -12.60 -10.36
C LYS A 162 -12.44 -12.04 -10.05
N ALA A 163 -13.08 -12.51 -8.98
CA ALA A 163 -14.40 -12.03 -8.57
C ALA A 163 -14.39 -10.54 -8.23
N PHE A 164 -13.42 -10.07 -7.44
CA PHE A 164 -13.29 -8.66 -7.09
C PHE A 164 -12.95 -7.77 -8.30
N MET A 165 -12.12 -8.25 -9.23
CA MET A 165 -11.85 -7.51 -10.47
C MET A 165 -13.13 -7.36 -11.32
N TRP A 166 -13.95 -8.41 -11.43
CA TRP A 166 -15.25 -8.33 -12.11
C TRP A 166 -16.25 -7.43 -11.39
N ALA A 167 -16.30 -7.51 -10.06
CA ALA A 167 -17.15 -6.64 -9.25
C ALA A 167 -16.75 -5.17 -9.43
N LEU A 168 -15.45 -4.86 -9.47
CA LEU A 168 -14.95 -3.51 -9.72
C LEU A 168 -15.36 -3.00 -11.11
N ASN A 169 -15.24 -3.83 -12.15
CA ASN A 169 -15.68 -3.47 -13.50
C ASN A 169 -17.19 -3.19 -13.55
N LEU A 170 -17.99 -4.05 -12.93
CA LEU A 170 -19.44 -3.87 -12.86
C LEU A 170 -19.83 -2.61 -12.08
N ALA A 171 -19.20 -2.38 -10.93
CA ALA A 171 -19.42 -1.18 -10.13
C ALA A 171 -19.11 0.09 -10.92
N THR A 172 -18.01 0.07 -11.69
CA THR A 172 -17.61 1.22 -12.52
C THR A 172 -18.62 1.50 -13.64
N LEU A 173 -19.16 0.45 -14.27
CA LEU A 173 -20.22 0.58 -15.26
C LEU A 173 -21.51 1.15 -14.64
N ILE A 174 -21.93 0.63 -13.49
CA ILE A 174 -23.13 1.11 -12.77
C ILE A 174 -22.97 2.58 -12.40
N VAL A 175 -21.82 2.97 -11.85
CA VAL A 175 -21.52 4.37 -11.53
C VAL A 175 -21.51 5.24 -12.78
N GLY A 176 -20.96 4.76 -13.89
CA GLY A 176 -20.98 5.47 -15.18
C GLY A 176 -22.40 5.70 -15.71
N ILE A 177 -23.28 4.71 -15.60
CA ILE A 177 -24.70 4.83 -15.98
C ILE A 177 -25.41 5.83 -15.06
N GLY A 178 -25.22 5.71 -13.75
CA GLY A 178 -25.81 6.64 -12.79
C GLY A 178 -25.37 8.08 -13.04
N PHE A 179 -24.08 8.28 -13.31
CA PHE A 179 -23.53 9.58 -13.70
C PHE A 179 -24.18 10.13 -14.98
N TYR A 180 -24.31 9.32 -16.03
CA TYR A 180 -25.00 9.72 -17.26
C TYR A 180 -26.44 10.18 -16.98
N GLU A 181 -27.17 9.44 -16.14
CA GLU A 181 -28.54 9.78 -15.76
C GLU A 181 -28.61 11.10 -14.97
N PHE A 182 -27.68 11.31 -14.03
CA PHE A 182 -27.59 12.55 -13.24
C PHE A 182 -27.32 13.80 -14.09
N GLU A 183 -26.49 13.67 -15.13
CA GLU A 183 -26.17 14.79 -16.02
C GLU A 183 -27.24 15.06 -17.08
N THR A 184 -27.96 14.03 -17.53
CA THR A 184 -28.93 14.17 -18.63
C THR A 184 -30.36 14.39 -18.17
N ASN A 185 -30.77 13.76 -17.07
CA ASN A 185 -32.16 13.77 -16.59
C ASN A 185 -32.31 14.45 -15.22
N ASP A 186 -31.22 14.79 -14.53
CA ASP A 186 -31.22 15.48 -13.24
C ASP A 186 -30.37 16.78 -13.30
N VAL A 187 -30.07 17.35 -12.13
CA VAL A 187 -29.44 18.67 -11.96
C VAL A 187 -27.92 18.68 -12.14
N GLY A 188 -27.29 17.52 -12.33
CA GLY A 188 -25.83 17.36 -12.32
C GLY A 188 -25.24 17.14 -10.92
N VAL A 189 -24.08 16.50 -10.86
CA VAL A 189 -23.50 16.01 -9.59
C VAL A 189 -23.02 17.17 -8.71
N THR A 190 -22.39 18.20 -9.27
CA THR A 190 -21.87 19.34 -8.51
C THR A 190 -22.98 20.19 -7.90
N GLU A 191 -24.06 20.44 -8.64
CA GLU A 191 -25.24 21.14 -8.12
C GLU A 191 -26.01 20.28 -7.11
N ALA A 192 -26.07 18.96 -7.29
CA ALA A 192 -26.62 18.05 -6.28
C ALA A 192 -25.84 18.12 -4.96
N VAL A 193 -24.50 18.11 -5.00
CA VAL A 193 -23.64 18.28 -3.81
C VAL A 193 -23.89 19.64 -3.14
N LYS A 194 -24.01 20.71 -3.92
CA LYS A 194 -24.30 22.05 -3.41
C LYS A 194 -25.66 22.13 -2.71
N ARG A 195 -26.70 21.51 -3.28
CA ARG A 195 -28.03 21.42 -2.66
C ARG A 195 -28.00 20.60 -1.37
N LEU A 196 -27.30 19.48 -1.38
CA LEU A 196 -27.13 18.64 -0.21
C LEU A 196 -26.46 19.40 0.94
N TRP A 197 -25.47 20.25 0.64
CA TRP A 197 -24.78 21.07 1.63
C TRP A 197 -25.70 22.09 2.33
N HIS A 198 -26.70 22.64 1.62
CA HIS A 198 -27.63 23.64 2.16
C HIS A 198 -28.96 23.05 2.65
N ALA A 199 -29.14 21.72 2.59
CA ALA A 199 -30.41 21.07 2.90
C ALA A 199 -30.95 21.41 4.31
N GLY A 200 -30.08 21.51 5.31
CA GLY A 200 -30.48 21.84 6.69
C GLY A 200 -30.89 23.29 6.93
N GLU A 201 -30.40 24.24 6.12
CA GLU A 201 -30.79 25.65 6.24
C GLU A 201 -32.21 25.87 5.70
N ASN A 202 -32.56 25.18 4.61
CA ASN A 202 -33.89 25.25 4.02
C ASN A 202 -34.97 24.77 5.01
N ASP A 203 -34.70 23.72 5.78
CA ASP A 203 -35.61 23.21 6.81
C ASP A 203 -35.79 24.20 7.96
N ALA A 204 -34.70 24.87 8.38
CA ALA A 204 -34.76 25.93 9.38
C ALA A 204 -35.54 27.17 8.90
N THR A 205 -35.49 27.49 7.60
CA THR A 205 -36.31 28.56 7.02
C THR A 205 -37.78 28.17 6.87
N ILE A 206 -38.10 26.91 6.57
CA ILE A 206 -39.48 26.41 6.54
C ILE A 206 -40.10 26.49 7.94
N GLY A 207 -39.38 26.04 8.98
CA GLY A 207 -39.85 26.19 10.36
C GLY A 207 -40.10 27.65 10.77
N LYS A 208 -39.29 28.60 10.31
CA LYS A 208 -39.51 30.03 10.55
C LYS A 208 -40.68 30.60 9.73
N ALA A 209 -40.84 30.18 8.48
CA ALA A 209 -41.96 30.58 7.64
C ALA A 209 -43.30 30.10 8.23
N ASP A 210 -43.35 28.85 8.70
CA ASP A 210 -44.52 28.29 9.39
C ASP A 210 -44.83 29.07 10.67
N LEU A 211 -43.84 29.35 11.51
CA LEU A 211 -44.01 30.14 12.74
C LEU A 211 -44.45 31.60 12.47
N SER A 212 -44.00 32.20 11.38
CA SER A 212 -44.41 33.57 10.98
C SER A 212 -45.88 33.65 10.53
N GLY A 213 -46.43 32.52 10.07
CA GLY A 213 -47.83 32.34 9.73
C GLY A 213 -48.77 32.18 10.94
N LEU A 214 -48.23 31.87 12.12
CA LEU A 214 -48.98 31.82 13.38
C LEU A 214 -49.12 33.22 14.01
N GLY A 215 -50.32 33.54 14.49
CA GLY A 215 -50.62 34.68 15.34
C GLY A 215 -50.01 34.52 16.74
N HIS A 216 -50.07 35.58 17.56
CA HIS A 216 -49.55 35.54 18.93
C HIS A 216 -50.26 34.50 19.83
N ASP A 217 -51.45 34.06 19.42
CA ASP A 217 -52.27 33.01 20.01
C ASP A 217 -51.97 31.60 19.48
N GLY A 218 -51.00 31.47 18.57
CA GLY A 218 -50.63 30.21 17.95
C GLY A 218 -51.59 29.74 16.84
N LYS A 219 -52.54 30.57 16.38
CA LYS A 219 -53.44 30.23 15.26
C LYS A 219 -52.94 30.80 13.94
N LEU A 220 -53.16 30.09 12.84
CA LEU A 220 -52.80 30.58 11.50
C LEU A 220 -53.56 31.90 11.20
N LYS A 221 -52.83 32.96 10.83
CA LYS A 221 -53.34 34.32 10.62
C LYS A 221 -54.44 34.45 9.54
N HIS A 222 -54.64 33.42 8.73
CA HIS A 222 -55.51 33.42 7.55
C HIS A 222 -56.72 32.48 7.67
N LEU A 223 -56.96 31.87 8.84
CA LEU A 223 -58.21 31.16 9.12
C LEU A 223 -59.17 32.11 9.84
N LYS A 224 -60.17 32.60 9.10
CA LYS A 224 -61.24 33.49 9.57
C LYS A 224 -62.38 32.68 10.19
#